data_AF-A0A355SF27-F1
#
_entry.id   AF-A0A355SF27-F1
#
_cell.length_a   1.000
_cell.length_b   1.000
_cell.length_c   1.000
_cell.angle_alpha   90.00
_cell.angle_beta   90.00
_cell.angle_gamma   90.00
#
_symmetry.space_group_name_H-M   'P 1'
#
loop_
_entity.id
_entity.type
_entity.pdbx_description
1 polymer ?
#
loop_
_entity_poly.entity_id
_entity_poly.type
_entity_poly.pdbx_seq_one_letter_code
_entity_poly.pdbx_strand_id
1 'polypeptide(L)'
;RLRQICCHPSLFIENYNGGSGKMCLLLELIHELKEGGHRLLLFSQFTQALKLIEKNIEDENISYFYLDGNTKAEDRNKMVNAFNQGFRDVFLISLKAGGTGLNLTGADTVIHFDP
;
A
#
# COMPACT_ATOMS: atom_id res chain seq x y z
N ARG A 1 17.98 5.61 6.00
CA ARG A 1 17.97 6.20 7.35
C ARG A 1 17.01 7.39 7.45
N LEU A 2 17.38 8.63 7.07
CA LEU A 2 16.45 9.78 7.18
C LEU A 2 15.12 9.58 6.42
N ARG A 3 15.16 9.05 5.19
CA ARG A 3 13.95 8.72 4.40
C ARG A 3 13.00 7.73 5.10
N GLN A 4 13.53 6.78 5.86
CA GLN A 4 12.72 5.80 6.60
C GLN A 4 12.05 6.45 7.81
N ILE A 5 12.75 7.33 8.53
CA ILE A 5 12.17 8.09 9.65
C ILE A 5 11.00 8.96 9.18
N CYS A 6 11.11 9.60 8.01
CA CYS A 6 10.02 10.40 7.43
C CYS A 6 8.81 9.54 7.01
N CYS A 7 8.99 8.24 6.76
CA CYS A 7 7.89 7.33 6.47
C CYS A 7 7.18 6.93 7.77
N HIS A 8 7.95 6.42 8.73
CA HIS A 8 7.49 6.18 10.08
C HIS A 8 8.69 6.03 11.03
N PRO A 9 8.71 6.70 12.20
CA PRO A 9 9.86 6.63 13.11
C PRO A 9 10.16 5.21 13.63
N SER A 10 9.14 4.35 13.75
CA SER A 10 9.33 2.93 14.13
C SER A 10 10.14 2.10 13.13
N LEU A 11 10.36 2.57 11.90
CA LEU A 11 11.22 1.91 10.91
C LEU A 11 12.72 2.04 11.24
N PHE A 12 13.07 2.88 12.22
CA PHE A 12 14.45 3.14 12.61
C PHE A 12 14.67 3.18 14.12
N ILE A 13 13.65 3.60 14.89
CA ILE A 13 13.71 3.69 16.35
C ILE A 13 12.98 2.48 16.94
N GLU A 14 13.73 1.59 17.60
CA GLU A 14 13.17 0.47 18.35
C GLU A 14 12.27 0.98 19.50
N ASN A 15 11.16 0.29 19.75
CA ASN A 15 10.17 0.63 20.79
C ASN A 15 9.53 2.02 20.66
N TYR A 16 9.50 2.60 19.46
CA TYR A 16 8.74 3.81 19.20
C TYR A 16 7.23 3.54 19.18
N ASN A 17 6.52 4.07 20.18
CA ASN A 17 5.07 3.96 20.33
C ASN A 17 4.32 5.24 19.94
N GLY A 18 4.99 6.23 19.35
CA GLY A 18 4.35 7.44 18.85
C GLY A 18 3.64 7.22 17.51
N GLY A 19 2.82 8.19 17.12
CA GLY A 19 2.16 8.17 15.81
C GLY A 19 3.04 8.66 14.66
N SER A 20 2.55 8.50 13.44
CA SER A 20 3.11 9.14 12.24
C SER A 20 2.02 9.96 11.57
N GLY A 21 2.20 11.28 11.48
CA GLY A 21 1.22 12.15 10.83
C GLY A 21 0.94 11.75 9.38
N LYS A 22 1.94 11.18 8.70
CA LYS A 22 1.80 10.65 7.35
C LYS A 22 0.95 9.36 7.31
N MET A 23 1.06 8.51 8.33
CA MET A 23 0.20 7.33 8.46
C MET A 23 -1.23 7.75 8.78
N CYS A 24 -1.43 8.69 9.71
CA CYS A 24 -2.77 9.19 10.05
C CYS A 24 -3.47 9.77 8.82
N LEU A 25 -2.81 10.66 8.08
CA LEU A 25 -3.34 11.25 6.85
C LEU A 25 -3.59 10.21 5.75
N LEU A 26 -2.71 9.21 5.64
CA LEU A 26 -2.90 8.11 4.68
C LEU A 26 -4.19 7.34 4.99
N LEU A 27 -4.41 6.97 6.25
CA LEU A 27 -5.60 6.22 6.65
C LEU A 27 -6.87 7.05 6.40
N GLU A 28 -6.88 8.32 6.82
CA GLU A 28 -7.98 9.26 6.53
C GLU A 28 -8.31 9.29 5.03
N LEU A 29 -7.30 9.46 4.18
CA LEU A 29 -7.48 9.48 2.73
C LEU A 29 -8.01 8.14 2.18
N ILE A 30 -7.51 7.00 2.69
CA ILE A 30 -8.00 5.68 2.25
C ILE A 30 -9.49 5.52 2.60
N HIS A 31 -9.91 5.99 3.78
CA HIS A 31 -11.32 5.95 4.18
C HIS A 31 -12.19 6.80 3.26
N GLU A 32 -11.82 8.06 3.02
CA GLU A 32 -12.55 8.96 2.13
C GLU A 32 -12.69 8.39 0.71
N LEU A 33 -11.59 7.87 0.16
CA LEU A 33 -11.58 7.26 -1.18
C LEU A 33 -12.49 6.03 -1.25
N LYS A 34 -12.42 5.15 -0.24
CA LYS A 34 -13.26 3.96 -0.16
C LYS A 34 -14.75 4.32 -0.06
N GLU A 35 -15.09 5.32 0.76
CA GLU A 35 -16.48 5.82 0.88
C GLU A 35 -16.98 6.43 -0.44
N GLY A 36 -16.08 7.04 -1.22
CA GLY A 36 -16.34 7.51 -2.59
C GLY A 36 -16.43 6.41 -3.65
N GLY A 37 -16.20 5.14 -3.29
CA GLY A 37 -16.19 4.01 -4.23
C GLY A 37 -14.92 3.94 -5.11
N HIS A 38 -13.88 4.69 -4.74
CA HIS A 38 -12.59 4.69 -5.43
C HIS A 38 -11.74 3.48 -5.04
N ARG A 39 -10.94 3.02 -5.99
CA ARG A 39 -9.98 1.92 -5.77
C ARG A 39 -8.57 2.42 -5.99
N LEU A 40 -7.69 2.09 -5.05
CA LEU A 40 -6.41 2.78 -4.93
C LEU A 40 -5.21 1.84 -5.12
N LEU A 41 -4.18 2.37 -5.79
CA LEU A 41 -2.84 1.79 -5.82
C LEU A 41 -1.96 2.56 -4.85
N LEU A 42 -1.32 1.86 -3.92
CA LEU A 42 -0.40 2.46 -2.97
C LEU A 42 1.01 1.92 -3.21
N PHE A 43 1.92 2.83 -3.56
CA PHE A 43 3.30 2.53 -3.85
C PHE A 43 4.24 2.96 -2.73
N SER A 44 5.27 2.15 -2.48
CA SER A 44 6.37 2.49 -1.56
C SER A 44 7.68 1.84 -2.00
N GLN A 45 8.82 2.49 -1.74
CA GLN A 45 10.14 1.87 -1.94
C GLN A 45 10.53 0.96 -0.78
N PHE A 46 9.93 1.14 0.40
CA PHE A 46 10.27 0.42 1.60
C PHE A 46 9.20 -0.62 1.93
N THR A 47 9.52 -1.91 1.74
CA THR A 47 8.61 -3.01 2.10
C THR A 47 8.22 -2.99 3.58
N GLN A 48 9.10 -2.53 4.46
CA GLN A 48 8.77 -2.37 5.88
C GLN A 48 7.68 -1.31 6.12
N ALA A 49 7.67 -0.23 5.32
CA ALA A 49 6.58 0.75 5.36
C ALA A 49 5.28 0.14 4.86
N LEU A 50 5.32 -0.63 3.75
CA LEU A 50 4.14 -1.37 3.27
C LEU A 50 3.60 -2.35 4.32
N LYS A 51 4.46 -3.04 5.05
CA LYS A 51 4.04 -3.93 6.14
C LYS A 51 3.41 -3.20 7.32
N LEU A 52 3.87 -1.99 7.61
CA LEU A 52 3.21 -1.16 8.61
C LEU A 52 1.83 -0.71 8.12
N ILE A 53 1.74 -0.28 6.86
CA ILE A 53 0.47 0.14 6.24
C ILE A 53 -0.51 -1.04 6.18
N GLU A 54 -0.06 -2.23 5.75
CA GLU A 54 -0.81 -3.48 5.72
C GLU A 54 -1.50 -3.75 7.05
N LYS A 55 -0.74 -3.68 8.16
CA LYS A 55 -1.29 -3.88 9.50
C LYS A 55 -2.39 -2.87 9.85
N ASN A 56 -2.18 -1.58 9.58
CA ASN A 56 -3.18 -0.56 9.91
C ASN A 56 -4.46 -0.73 9.06
N ILE A 57 -4.33 -1.10 7.79
CA ILE A 57 -5.46 -1.37 6.88
C ILE A 57 -6.21 -2.64 7.31
N GLU A 58 -5.52 -3.66 7.83
CA GLU A 58 -6.13 -4.84 8.44
C GLU A 58 -6.94 -4.49 9.70
N ASP A 59 -6.37 -3.67 10.58
CA ASP A 59 -7.04 -3.22 11.82
C ASP A 59 -8.36 -2.47 11.50
N GLU A 60 -8.41 -1.77 10.36
CA GLU A 60 -9.58 -1.05 9.84
C GLU A 60 -10.52 -1.91 8.95
N ASN A 61 -10.25 -3.21 8.81
CA ASN A 61 -11.01 -4.14 7.94
C ASN A 61 -11.13 -3.68 6.48
N ILE A 62 -10.10 -3.01 5.96
CA ILE A 62 -10.05 -2.59 4.56
C ILE A 62 -9.47 -3.72 3.72
N SER A 63 -10.12 -4.01 2.61
CA SER A 63 -9.76 -5.17 1.80
C SER A 63 -8.63 -4.82 0.84
N TYR A 64 -7.57 -5.63 0.79
CA TYR A 64 -6.38 -5.31 0.00
C TYR A 64 -5.76 -6.51 -0.73
N PHE A 65 -4.93 -6.22 -1.73
CA PHE A 65 -3.89 -7.10 -2.26
C PHE A 65 -2.51 -6.56 -1.92
N TYR A 66 -1.53 -7.45 -1.78
CA TYR A 66 -0.14 -7.09 -1.51
C TYR A 66 0.78 -7.71 -2.57
N LEU A 67 1.67 -6.90 -3.14
CA LEU A 67 2.61 -7.33 -4.16
C LEU A 67 3.99 -6.70 -3.92
N ASP A 68 4.98 -7.58 -3.84
CA ASP A 68 6.39 -7.20 -3.74
C ASP A 68 7.28 -8.04 -4.69
N GLY A 69 8.59 -7.80 -4.63
CA GLY A 69 9.55 -8.50 -5.49
C GLY A 69 9.66 -10.01 -5.23
N ASN A 70 9.13 -10.53 -4.13
CA ASN A 70 9.14 -11.95 -3.81
C ASN A 70 7.86 -12.67 -4.27
N THR A 71 6.87 -11.93 -4.75
CA THR A 71 5.60 -12.47 -5.24
C THR A 71 5.83 -13.24 -6.54
N LYS A 72 5.41 -14.52 -6.60
CA LYS A 72 5.54 -15.36 -7.80
C LYS A 72 4.76 -14.75 -8.96
N ALA A 73 5.25 -14.97 -10.19
CA ALA A 73 4.64 -14.42 -11.38
C ALA A 73 3.18 -14.86 -11.59
N GLU A 74 2.85 -16.11 -11.26
CA GLU A 74 1.49 -16.64 -11.37
C GLU A 74 0.52 -15.95 -10.38
N ASP A 75 0.93 -15.83 -9.11
CA ASP A 75 0.12 -15.19 -8.07
C ASP A 75 -0.09 -13.70 -8.36
N ARG A 76 0.94 -13.03 -8.86
CA ARG A 76 0.86 -11.66 -9.37
C ARG A 76 -0.23 -11.51 -10.43
N ASN A 77 -0.24 -12.36 -11.46
CA ASN A 77 -1.23 -12.26 -12.53
C ASN A 77 -2.66 -12.49 -12.01
N LYS A 78 -2.83 -13.42 -11.06
CA LYS A 78 -4.13 -13.66 -10.40
C LYS A 78 -4.62 -12.42 -9.66
N MET A 79 -3.75 -11.78 -8.86
CA MET A 79 -4.11 -10.56 -8.12
C MET A 79 -4.43 -9.39 -9.04
N VAL A 80 -3.62 -9.17 -10.09
CA VAL A 80 -3.86 -8.12 -11.08
C VAL A 80 -5.22 -8.31 -11.77
N ASN A 81 -5.51 -9.52 -12.22
CA ASN A 81 -6.79 -9.82 -12.87
C ASN A 81 -7.97 -9.64 -11.92
N ALA A 82 -7.86 -10.12 -10.68
CA ALA A 82 -8.90 -9.95 -9.67
C ALA A 82 -9.11 -8.45 -9.35
N PHE A 83 -8.04 -7.69 -9.15
CA PHE A 83 -8.17 -6.26 -8.90
C PHE A 83 -8.87 -5.53 -10.06
N ASN A 84 -8.52 -5.82 -11.32
CA ASN A 84 -9.20 -5.24 -12.47
C ASN A 84 -10.69 -5.63 -12.57
N GLN A 85 -11.09 -6.78 -12.02
CA GLN A 85 -12.47 -7.26 -12.02
C GLN A 85 -13.37 -6.68 -10.92
N GLY A 86 -12.84 -5.88 -9.99
CA GLY A 86 -13.64 -5.33 -8.89
C GLY A 86 -13.24 -5.82 -7.50
N PHE A 87 -12.27 -6.74 -7.40
CA PHE A 87 -11.91 -7.32 -6.12
C PHE A 87 -10.95 -6.44 -5.33
N ARG A 88 -11.25 -6.25 -4.04
CA ARG A 88 -10.49 -5.47 -3.05
C ARG A 88 -10.46 -3.96 -3.33
N ASP A 89 -10.29 -3.19 -2.25
CA ASP A 89 -10.31 -1.72 -2.28
C ASP A 89 -8.91 -1.15 -2.56
N VAL A 90 -7.87 -1.83 -2.04
CA VAL A 90 -6.49 -1.34 -2.04
C VAL A 90 -5.52 -2.33 -2.68
N PHE A 91 -4.56 -1.83 -3.46
CA PHE A 91 -3.42 -2.62 -3.92
C PHE A 91 -2.11 -2.02 -3.38
N LEU A 92 -1.49 -2.71 -2.44
CA LEU A 92 -0.18 -2.37 -1.88
C LEU A 92 0.94 -2.92 -2.78
N ILE A 93 1.78 -2.03 -3.32
CA ILE A 93 2.78 -2.38 -4.33
C ILE A 93 4.16 -1.83 -3.94
N SER A 94 5.15 -2.70 -3.84
CA SER A 94 6.54 -2.25 -3.76
C SER A 94 6.99 -1.70 -5.11
N LEU A 95 7.72 -0.58 -5.13
CA LEU A 95 8.17 0.06 -6.39
C LEU A 95 9.06 -0.86 -7.25
N LYS A 96 9.83 -1.75 -6.61
CA LYS A 96 10.61 -2.79 -7.32
C LYS A 96 9.73 -3.73 -8.14
N ALA A 97 8.52 -4.00 -7.65
CA ALA A 97 7.57 -4.91 -8.29
C ALA A 97 6.61 -4.17 -9.22
N GLY A 98 6.37 -2.86 -9.01
CA GLY A 98 5.63 -2.00 -9.95
C GLY A 98 6.32 -1.80 -11.30
N GLY A 99 7.66 -1.84 -11.33
CA GLY A 99 8.47 -1.66 -12.54
C GLY A 99 8.40 -2.80 -13.57
N THR A 100 7.53 -3.80 -13.38
CA THR A 100 7.43 -4.97 -14.28
C THR A 100 6.32 -4.85 -15.32
N GLY A 101 5.74 -3.67 -15.54
CA GLY A 101 4.66 -3.47 -16.52
C GLY A 101 3.31 -4.02 -16.08
N LEU A 102 2.89 -3.74 -14.84
CA LEU A 102 1.57 -4.12 -14.34
C LEU A 102 0.46 -3.32 -15.04
N ASN A 103 -0.59 -4.00 -15.51
CA ASN A 103 -1.79 -3.35 -16.05
C ASN A 103 -2.92 -3.35 -15.02
N LEU A 104 -3.10 -2.25 -14.29
CA LEU A 104 -4.03 -2.11 -13.15
C LEU A 104 -5.12 -1.08 -13.45
N THR A 105 -5.91 -1.30 -14.49
CA THR A 105 -7.00 -0.40 -14.92
C THR A 105 -8.17 -0.35 -13.96
N GLY A 106 -8.22 -1.24 -12.95
CA GLY A 106 -9.23 -1.22 -11.91
C GLY A 106 -9.11 -0.06 -10.93
N ALA A 107 -7.95 0.60 -10.86
CA ALA A 107 -7.76 1.75 -9.99
C ALA A 107 -8.02 3.06 -10.72
N ASP A 108 -8.54 4.04 -9.98
CA ASP A 108 -8.66 5.44 -10.41
C ASP A 108 -7.73 6.37 -9.64
N THR A 109 -7.15 5.89 -8.53
CA THR A 109 -6.34 6.69 -7.62
C THR A 109 -4.98 6.03 -7.35
N VAL A 110 -3.92 6.83 -7.35
CA VAL A 110 -2.55 6.39 -7.06
C VAL A 110 -1.94 7.24 -5.95
N ILE A 111 -1.45 6.57 -4.91
CA ILE A 111 -0.73 7.19 -3.79
C ILE A 111 0.71 6.71 -3.82
N HIS A 112 1.65 7.64 -3.97
CA HIS A 112 3.06 7.38 -3.68
C HIS A 112 3.31 7.70 -2.21
N PHE A 113 3.39 6.67 -1.37
CA PHE A 113 3.68 6.88 0.03
C PHE A 113 5.06 7.50 0.18
N ASP A 114 6.09 6.96 -0.47
CA ASP A 114 7.42 7.55 -0.47
C ASP A 114 8.01 7.63 -1.90
N PRO A 115 8.71 8.75 -2.21
CA PRO A 115 9.43 8.92 -3.46
C PRO A 115 10.71 8.09 -3.50
#